data_AF-A0A558D6L5-F1
#
_entry.id   AF-A0A558D6L5-F1
#
_cell.length_a   1.000
_cell.length_b   1.000
_cell.length_c   1.000
_cell.angle_alpha   90.00
_cell.angle_beta   90.00
_cell.angle_gamma   90.00
#
_symmetry.space_group_name_H-M   'P 1'
#
loop_
_entity.id
_entity.type
_entity.pdbx_description
1 polymer ?
#
loop_
_entity_poly.entity_id
_entity_poly.type
_entity_poly.pdbx_seq_one_letter_code
_entity_poly.pdbx_strand_id
1 'polypeptide(L)'
;MQLSHPRSSPAGVTGIVFPMLECWNAVTKVATLAADVNKKRVLCRVSLDVLIDKFGASDEAPMLTVSRQRKAIRGAARRLIEREVFEEDGSVLIRACDL
;
A
#
# COMPACT_ATOMS: atom_id res chain seq x y z
N MET A 1 18.14 -20.06 -41.04
CA MET A 1 18.57 -19.26 -39.87
C MET A 1 17.44 -18.31 -39.52
N GLN A 2 16.46 -18.74 -38.71
CA GLN A 2 15.38 -17.87 -38.24
C GLN A 2 15.80 -17.26 -36.90
N LEU A 3 15.99 -15.94 -36.89
CA LEU A 3 16.26 -15.15 -35.71
C LEU A 3 14.98 -15.11 -34.86
N SER A 4 14.96 -15.90 -33.79
CA SER A 4 13.99 -15.81 -32.72
C SER A 4 14.11 -14.44 -32.07
N HIS A 5 13.13 -13.58 -32.31
CA HIS A 5 12.99 -12.34 -31.59
C HIS A 5 12.64 -12.70 -30.13
N PRO A 6 13.38 -12.21 -29.12
CA PRO A 6 12.95 -12.36 -27.75
C PRO A 6 11.63 -11.62 -27.62
N ARG A 7 10.57 -12.38 -27.33
CA ARG A 7 9.27 -11.85 -26.96
C ARG A 7 9.50 -11.05 -25.68
N SER A 8 9.60 -9.73 -25.81
CA SER A 8 9.51 -8.82 -24.68
C SER A 8 8.19 -9.15 -23.99
N SER A 9 8.25 -9.85 -22.86
CA SER A 9 7.10 -9.98 -21.99
C SER A 9 6.62 -8.55 -21.72
N PRO A 10 5.38 -8.19 -22.04
CA PRO A 10 4.85 -6.93 -21.56
C PRO A 10 5.03 -6.97 -20.05
N ALA A 11 5.61 -5.91 -19.46
CA ALA A 11 5.73 -5.75 -18.01
C ALA A 11 4.38 -6.12 -17.40
N GLY A 12 4.31 -7.36 -16.91
CA GLY A 12 3.05 -8.06 -16.77
C GLY A 12 2.28 -7.37 -15.67
N VAL A 13 1.06 -6.94 -15.98
CA VAL A 13 0.07 -6.37 -15.07
C VAL A 13 0.36 -6.88 -13.66
N THR A 14 1.04 -6.06 -12.85
CA THR A 14 1.42 -6.45 -11.51
C THR A 14 0.10 -6.72 -10.81
N GLY A 15 -0.18 -7.98 -10.49
CA GLY A 15 -1.48 -8.44 -10.00
C GLY A 15 -1.69 -7.99 -8.56
N ILE A 16 -1.62 -6.68 -8.32
CA ILE A 16 -1.75 -6.05 -7.02
C ILE A 16 -3.24 -5.93 -6.73
N VAL A 17 -3.69 -6.78 -5.83
CA VAL A 17 -5.07 -6.80 -5.34
C VAL A 17 -5.06 -6.30 -3.90
N PHE A 18 -6.02 -5.44 -3.55
CA PHE A 18 -6.20 -4.96 -2.18
C PHE A 18 -7.45 -5.59 -1.59
N PRO A 19 -7.33 -6.70 -0.84
CA PRO A 19 -8.46 -7.25 -0.08
C PRO A 19 -8.98 -6.23 0.94
N MET A 20 -10.21 -6.40 1.42
CA MET A 20 -10.72 -5.71 2.61
C MET A 20 -10.13 -6.32 3.89
N LEU A 21 -8.80 -6.29 3.99
CA LEU A 21 -8.07 -6.73 5.17
C LEU A 21 -7.24 -5.56 5.68
N GLU A 22 -7.76 -4.92 6.73
CA GLU A 22 -7.25 -3.69 7.30
C GLU A 22 -7.30 -3.84 8.83
N CYS A 23 -6.26 -3.44 9.54
CA CYS A 23 -6.24 -3.48 11.01
C CYS A 23 -5.57 -2.25 11.60
N TRP A 24 -5.88 -2.01 12.87
CA TRP A 24 -5.31 -0.93 13.67
C TRP A 24 -4.41 -1.50 14.75
N ASN A 25 -3.21 -0.93 14.90
CA ASN A 25 -2.36 -1.16 16.05
C ASN A 25 -2.42 0.07 16.97
N ALA A 26 -3.06 -0.08 18.13
CA ALA A 26 -3.23 1.01 19.10
C ALA A 26 -1.94 1.39 19.83
N VAL A 27 -0.97 0.47 19.94
CA VAL A 27 0.31 0.71 20.62
C VAL A 27 1.23 1.55 19.73
N THR A 28 1.38 1.16 18.47
CA THR A 28 2.24 1.88 17.52
C THR A 28 1.52 3.00 16.78
N LYS A 29 0.19 3.12 16.95
CA LYS A 29 -0.66 4.10 16.26
C LYS A 29 -0.53 4.00 14.73
N VAL A 30 -0.55 2.77 14.22
CA VAL A 30 -0.40 2.47 12.78
C VAL A 30 -1.61 1.69 12.26
N ALA A 31 -2.18 2.16 11.15
CA ALA A 31 -3.11 1.39 10.35
C ALA A 31 -2.34 0.55 9.32
N THR A 32 -2.72 -0.72 9.19
CA THR A 32 -2.13 -1.65 8.22
C THR A 32 -3.19 -2.12 7.24
N LEU A 33 -2.90 -2.06 5.95
CA LEU A 33 -3.72 -2.59 4.86
C LEU A 33 -2.93 -3.69 4.14
N ALA A 34 -3.58 -4.79 3.81
CA ALA A 34 -2.94 -5.83 3.01
C ALA A 34 -3.03 -5.52 1.51
N ALA A 35 -1.94 -5.79 0.80
CA ALA A 35 -1.89 -5.91 -0.65
C ALA A 35 -1.38 -7.31 -1.01
N ASP A 36 -2.04 -8.00 -1.93
CA ASP A 36 -1.57 -9.26 -2.48
C ASP A 36 -0.93 -8.97 -3.84
N VAL A 37 0.37 -9.24 -3.95
CA VAL A 37 1.21 -8.99 -5.13
C VAL A 37 1.79 -10.32 -5.58
N ASN A 38 1.39 -10.82 -6.75
CA ASN A 38 1.89 -12.09 -7.29
C ASN A 38 1.79 -13.25 -6.28
N LYS A 39 0.67 -13.34 -5.55
CA LYS A 39 0.38 -14.32 -4.48
C LYS A 39 1.22 -14.16 -3.20
N LYS A 40 2.04 -13.11 -3.08
CA LYS A 40 2.72 -12.72 -1.84
C LYS A 40 1.97 -11.57 -1.17
N ARG A 41 1.82 -11.63 0.15
CA ARG A 41 1.21 -10.53 0.93
C ARG A 41 2.25 -9.48 1.27
N VAL A 42 1.90 -8.23 1.03
CA VAL A 42 2.64 -7.02 1.40
C VAL A 42 1.79 -6.23 2.38
N LEU A 43 2.39 -5.81 3.49
CA LEU A 43 1.73 -4.98 4.50
C LEU A 43 1.98 -3.50 4.16
N CYS A 44 0.93 -2.74 3.95
CA CYS A 44 0.99 -1.31 3.68
C CYS A 44 0.63 -0.56 4.97
N ARG A 45 1.55 0.22 5.51
CA ARG A 45 1.43 0.85 6.82
C ARG A 45 1.30 2.36 6.69
N VAL A 46 0.40 2.96 7.46
CA VAL A 46 0.24 4.42 7.56
C VAL A 46 0.06 4.79 9.03
N SER A 47 0.86 5.72 9.53
CA SER A 47 0.77 6.18 10.91
C SER A 47 -0.42 7.11 11.13
N LEU A 48 -0.85 7.24 12.38
CA LEU A 48 -1.86 8.22 12.77
C LEU A 48 -1.46 9.63 12.37
N ASP A 49 -0.22 10.02 12.60
CA ASP A 49 0.27 11.38 12.31
C ASP A 49 0.07 11.73 10.84
N VAL A 50 0.34 10.77 9.94
CA VAL A 50 0.10 10.95 8.50
C VAL A 50 -1.40 11.04 8.20
N LEU A 51 -2.24 10.27 8.87
CA LEU A 51 -3.70 10.35 8.71
C LEU A 51 -4.27 11.67 9.25
N ILE A 52 -3.70 12.21 10.33
CA ILE A 52 -4.05 13.53 10.89
C ILE A 52 -3.65 14.61 9.90
N ASP A 53 -2.38 14.63 9.49
CA ASP A 53 -1.83 15.64 8.57
C ASP A 53 -2.60 15.71 7.25
N LYS A 54 -2.93 14.54 6.66
CA LYS A 54 -3.56 14.50 5.32
C LYS A 54 -5.07 14.54 5.32
N PHE A 55 -5.71 14.00 6.34
CA PHE A 55 -7.15 13.76 6.31
C PHE A 55 -7.88 14.25 7.55
N GLY A 56 -7.19 14.89 8.51
CA GLY A 56 -7.79 15.37 9.75
C GLY A 56 -8.35 14.22 10.59
N ALA A 57 -7.67 13.08 10.64
CA ALA A 57 -8.09 11.96 11.47
C ALA A 57 -8.17 12.32 12.96
N SER A 58 -9.00 11.60 13.71
CA SER A 58 -9.00 11.61 15.17
C SER A 58 -8.28 10.38 15.69
N ASP A 59 -7.60 10.50 16.83
CA ASP A 59 -7.01 9.37 17.56
C ASP A 59 -8.07 8.39 18.08
N GLU A 60 -9.31 8.86 18.31
CA GLU A 60 -10.41 8.02 18.80
C GLU A 60 -10.95 7.06 17.73
N ALA A 61 -10.88 7.46 16.46
CA ALA A 61 -11.49 6.71 15.37
C ALA A 61 -10.67 6.72 14.05
N PRO A 62 -9.38 6.34 14.07
CA PRO A 62 -8.51 6.43 12.90
C PRO A 62 -8.97 5.53 11.75
N MET A 63 -9.55 4.37 12.06
CA MET A 63 -10.05 3.44 11.04
C MET A 63 -11.27 3.96 10.27
N LEU A 64 -12.04 4.91 10.83
CA LEU A 64 -13.10 5.59 10.08
C LEU A 64 -12.49 6.43 8.94
N THR A 65 -11.39 7.14 9.22
CA THR A 65 -10.66 7.90 8.21
C THR A 65 -10.04 6.97 7.17
N VAL A 66 -9.41 5.87 7.59
CA VAL A 66 -8.85 4.85 6.67
C VAL A 66 -9.95 4.30 5.75
N SER A 67 -11.13 3.98 6.28
CA SER A 67 -12.25 3.48 5.48
C SER A 67 -12.75 4.52 4.45
N ARG A 68 -12.89 5.79 4.86
CA ARG A 68 -13.31 6.91 3.99
C ARG A 68 -12.29 7.22 2.90
N GLN A 69 -11.00 7.18 3.24
CA GLN A 69 -9.88 7.53 2.35
C GLN A 69 -9.18 6.32 1.75
N ARG A 70 -9.80 5.15 1.84
CA ARG A 70 -9.28 3.86 1.39
C ARG A 70 -8.76 3.91 -0.05
N LYS A 71 -9.45 4.62 -0.94
CA LYS A 71 -9.05 4.75 -2.35
C LYS A 71 -7.70 5.49 -2.49
N ALA A 72 -7.52 6.58 -1.75
CA ALA A 72 -6.27 7.35 -1.77
C ALA A 72 -5.11 6.52 -1.21
N ILE A 73 -5.31 5.90 -0.05
CA ILE A 73 -4.30 5.07 0.64
C ILE A 73 -3.90 3.87 -0.23
N ARG A 74 -4.86 3.14 -0.82
CA ARG A 74 -4.55 2.03 -1.75
C ARG A 74 -3.87 2.51 -3.02
N GLY A 75 -4.20 3.69 -3.51
CA GLY A 75 -3.53 4.31 -4.66
C GLY A 75 -2.07 4.62 -4.37
N ALA A 76 -1.77 5.20 -3.21
CA ALA A 76 -0.41 5.46 -2.75
C ALA A 76 0.37 4.15 -2.57
N ALA A 77 -0.19 3.18 -1.86
CA ALA A 77 0.41 1.86 -1.68
C ALA A 77 0.73 1.19 -3.01
N ARG A 78 -0.20 1.23 -3.98
CA ARG A 78 0.02 0.68 -5.32
C ARG A 78 1.23 1.31 -6.00
N ARG A 79 1.32 2.65 -6.01
CA ARG A 79 2.45 3.36 -6.63
C ARG A 79 3.78 2.99 -5.99
N LEU A 80 3.81 2.83 -4.67
CA LEU A 80 5.03 2.43 -3.95
C LEU A 80 5.44 0.99 -4.29
N ILE A 81 4.48 0.06 -4.33
CA ILE A 81 4.72 -1.33 -4.75
C ILE A 81 5.23 -1.40 -6.20
N GLU A 82 4.61 -0.64 -7.12
CA GLU A 82 5.03 -0.59 -8.53
C GLU A 82 6.42 0.01 -8.72
N ARG A 83 6.87 0.86 -7.79
CA ARG A 83 8.22 1.45 -7.76
C ARG A 83 9.21 0.63 -6.95
N GLU A 84 8.80 -0.53 -6.45
CA GLU A 84 9.60 -1.41 -5.60
C GLU A 84 10.15 -0.72 -4.33
N VAL A 85 9.40 0.26 -3.80
CA VAL A 85 9.75 0.98 -2.57
C VAL A 85 9.24 0.17 -1.37
N PHE A 86 10.10 -0.70 -0.86
CA PHE A 86 9.84 -1.55 0.30
C PHE A 86 10.77 -1.20 1.46
N GLU A 87 10.27 -1.36 2.68
CA GLU A 87 11.08 -1.34 3.89
C GLU A 87 11.85 -2.67 4.03
N GLU A 88 12.82 -2.73 4.96
CA GLU A 88 13.68 -3.92 5.15
C GLU A 88 12.88 -5.20 5.48
N ASP A 89 11.72 -5.07 6.13
CA ASP A 89 10.83 -6.19 6.45
C ASP A 89 9.91 -6.60 5.28
N GLY A 90 10.04 -5.96 4.11
CA GLY A 90 9.21 -6.19 2.93
C GLY A 90 7.82 -5.54 3.00
N SER A 91 7.56 -4.70 3.99
CA SER A 91 6.37 -3.86 4.05
C SER A 91 6.53 -2.60 3.18
N VAL A 92 5.44 -1.85 3.03
CA VAL A 92 5.42 -0.53 2.40
C VAL A 92 5.00 0.48 3.45
N LEU A 93 5.83 1.49 3.69
CA LEU A 93 5.50 2.62 4.54
C LEU A 93 4.93 3.76 3.68
N ILE A 94 3.69 4.15 3.94
CA ILE A 94 3.02 5.28 3.29
C ILE A 94 3.28 6.53 4.11
N ARG A 95 3.96 7.50 3.50
CA ARG A 95 4.30 8.78 4.12
C ARG A 95 3.34 9.86 3.65
N ALA A 96 3.39 11.02 4.31
CA ALA A 96 2.62 12.19 3.92
C ALA A 96 2.87 12.58 2.45
N CYS A 97 4.09 12.49 1.92
CA CYS A 97 4.36 12.84 0.52
C CYS A 97 3.71 11.89 -0.52
N ASP A 98 3.24 10.72 -0.09
CA ASP A 98 2.66 9.71 -0.99
C ASP A 98 1.14 9.86 -1.17
N LEU A 99 0.50 10.66 -0.30
CA LEU A 99 -0.95 10.85 -0.16
C LEU A 99 -1.45 12.21 -0.64
#